data_AF-A0A1I4LYB6-F1
#
_entry.id   AF-A0A1I4LYB6-F1
#
_cell.length_a   1.000
_cell.length_b   1.000
_cell.length_c   1.000
_cell.angle_alpha   90.00
_cell.angle_beta   90.00
_cell.angle_gamma   90.00
#
_symmetry.space_group_name_H-M   'P 1'
#
loop_
_entity.id
_entity.type
_entity.pdbx_description
1 polymer ?
#
loop_
_entity_poly.entity_id
_entity_poly.type
_entity_poly.pdbx_seq_one_letter_code
_entity_poly.pdbx_strand_id
1 'polypeptide(L)'
;MRRQPTKRTTGTTVSQRQAPIRRPNKLPLLDAICGKLNQRVNLDDEQRVLGVYERGWIFKGVLSGLDGDEARYVRALATRYNSWIARQVA
;
A
#
# COMPACT_ATOMS: atom_id res chain seq x y z
N MET A 1 -28.69 -15.54 34.40
CA MET A 1 -27.45 -14.80 34.04
C MET A 1 -27.31 -14.80 32.52
N ARG A 2 -26.99 -13.64 31.95
CA ARG A 2 -27.06 -13.33 30.50
C ARG A 2 -26.04 -14.13 29.67
N ARG A 3 -26.48 -14.64 28.52
CA ARG A 3 -25.67 -15.23 27.44
C ARG A 3 -25.05 -14.12 26.58
N GLN A 4 -23.75 -14.18 26.28
CA GLN A 4 -23.16 -13.61 25.05
C GLN A 4 -21.88 -14.37 24.66
N PRO A 5 -21.88 -15.11 23.54
CA PRO A 5 -20.65 -15.50 22.86
C PRO A 5 -20.25 -14.38 21.89
N THR A 6 -19.09 -13.76 22.12
CA THR A 6 -18.49 -12.77 21.20
C THR A 6 -18.07 -13.46 19.91
N LYS A 7 -18.92 -13.41 18.89
CA LYS A 7 -18.54 -13.72 17.50
C LYS A 7 -17.51 -12.68 17.05
N ARG A 8 -16.26 -13.11 16.89
CA ARG A 8 -15.23 -12.38 16.13
C ARG A 8 -15.71 -12.26 14.69
N THR A 9 -16.11 -11.06 14.29
CA THR A 9 -16.44 -10.74 12.90
C THR A 9 -15.15 -10.78 12.08
N THR A 10 -15.07 -11.78 11.21
CA THR A 10 -14.12 -11.85 10.09
C THR A 10 -14.25 -10.59 9.24
N GLY A 11 -13.22 -9.75 9.26
CA GLY A 11 -13.07 -8.63 8.34
C GLY A 11 -12.73 -9.15 6.94
N THR A 12 -13.73 -9.66 6.22
CA THR A 12 -13.61 -9.94 4.79
C THR A 12 -14.10 -8.71 4.06
N THR A 13 -13.23 -7.70 3.93
CA THR A 13 -13.54 -6.52 3.11
C THR A 13 -13.47 -6.97 1.66
N VAL A 14 -14.66 -7.16 1.11
CA VAL A 14 -14.97 -7.40 -0.28
C VAL A 14 -14.02 -6.60 -1.17
N SER A 15 -13.22 -7.32 -1.97
CA SER A 15 -12.38 -6.76 -3.02
C SER A 15 -13.28 -6.06 -4.04
N GLN A 16 -13.60 -4.79 -3.75
CA GLN A 16 -14.36 -3.95 -4.66
C GLN A 16 -13.55 -3.86 -5.95
N ARG A 17 -14.19 -4.25 -7.05
CA ARG A 17 -13.76 -4.04 -8.44
C ARG A 17 -13.70 -2.54 -8.73
N GLN A 18 -12.77 -1.84 -8.08
CA GLN A 18 -12.42 -0.47 -8.36
C GLN A 18 -11.56 -0.46 -9.62
N ALA A 19 -11.79 0.55 -10.46
CA ALA A 19 -11.05 0.75 -11.70
C ALA A 19 -9.54 0.66 -11.44
N PRO A 20 -8.75 0.11 -12.39
CA PRO A 20 -7.31 -0.01 -12.23
C PRO A 20 -6.71 1.33 -11.82
N ILE A 21 -6.01 1.37 -10.68
CA ILE A 21 -5.31 2.58 -10.27
C ILE A 21 -4.29 2.87 -11.36
N ARG A 22 -4.33 4.07 -11.95
CA ARG A 22 -3.38 4.49 -12.97
C ARG A 22 -1.96 4.36 -12.42
N ARG A 23 -1.25 3.33 -12.87
CA ARG A 23 0.11 3.03 -12.42
C ARG A 23 1.06 3.96 -13.18
N PRO A 24 1.87 4.77 -12.47
CA PRO A 24 2.83 5.62 -13.13
C PRO A 24 3.94 4.77 -13.75
N ASN A 25 4.56 5.29 -14.80
CA ASN A 25 5.60 4.57 -15.53
C ASN A 25 6.92 4.45 -14.75
N LYS A 26 7.09 5.27 -13.71
CA LYS A 26 8.24 5.25 -12.79
C LYS A 26 7.73 5.22 -11.36
N LEU A 27 8.28 4.30 -10.57
CA LEU A 27 8.02 4.14 -9.15
C LEU A 27 9.38 4.15 -8.41
N PRO A 28 10.06 5.32 -8.38
CA PRO A 28 11.43 5.40 -7.89
C PRO A 28 11.56 5.03 -6.41
N LEU A 29 10.58 5.34 -5.56
CA LEU A 29 10.60 4.91 -4.16
C LEU A 29 10.42 3.38 -4.07
N LEU A 30 9.47 2.81 -4.80
CA LEU A 30 9.25 1.37 -4.80
C LEU A 30 10.48 0.61 -5.28
N ASP A 31 11.07 1.03 -6.39
CA ASP A 31 12.24 0.40 -6.99
C ASP A 31 13.44 0.46 -6.02
N ALA A 32 13.65 1.61 -5.38
CA ALA A 32 14.71 1.76 -4.39
C ALA A 32 14.49 0.89 -3.14
N ILE A 33 13.25 0.78 -2.64
CA ILE A 33 12.91 -0.12 -1.52
C ILE A 33 13.10 -1.58 -1.95
N CYS A 34 12.66 -1.96 -3.15
CA CYS A 34 12.85 -3.30 -3.71
C CYS A 34 14.33 -3.67 -3.80
N GLY A 35 15.18 -2.76 -4.30
CA GLY A 35 16.62 -2.94 -4.34
C GLY A 35 17.24 -3.05 -2.94
N LYS A 36 16.84 -2.18 -2.01
CA LYS A 36 17.41 -2.15 -0.65
C LYS A 36 17.04 -3.37 0.18
N LEU A 37 15.79 -3.83 0.09
CA LEU A 37 15.29 -4.99 0.81
C LEU A 37 15.48 -6.31 0.04
N ASN A 38 16.14 -6.26 -1.13
CA ASN A 38 16.30 -7.37 -2.07
C ASN A 38 14.97 -8.12 -2.32
N GLN A 39 13.89 -7.35 -2.45
CA GLN A 39 12.54 -7.88 -2.47
C GLN A 39 11.96 -7.83 -3.87
N ARG A 40 11.57 -8.99 -4.39
CA ARG A 40 10.82 -9.09 -5.63
C ARG A 40 9.34 -8.93 -5.33
N VAL A 41 8.72 -7.93 -5.97
CA VAL A 41 7.30 -7.67 -5.88
C VAL A 41 6.68 -7.88 -7.25
N ASN A 42 5.55 -8.59 -7.29
CA ASN A 42 4.74 -8.64 -8.49
C ASN A 42 3.96 -7.33 -8.57
N LEU A 43 4.24 -6.52 -9.59
CA LEU A 43 3.60 -5.22 -9.77
C LEU A 43 2.09 -5.36 -10.03
N ASP A 44 1.64 -6.49 -10.57
CA ASP A 44 0.21 -6.77 -10.79
C ASP A 44 -0.55 -7.04 -9.48
N ASP A 45 0.16 -7.42 -8.42
CA ASP A 45 -0.42 -7.64 -7.11
C ASP A 45 -0.33 -6.35 -6.27
N GLU A 46 -1.39 -5.56 -6.36
CA GLU A 46 -1.55 -4.29 -5.66
C GLU A 46 -1.35 -4.40 -4.13
N GLN A 47 -1.78 -5.51 -3.50
CA GLN A 47 -1.55 -5.73 -2.06
C GLN A 47 -0.07 -5.98 -1.76
N ARG A 48 0.62 -6.75 -2.61
CA ARG A 48 2.06 -6.98 -2.47
C ARG A 48 2.84 -5.68 -2.64
N VAL A 49 2.49 -4.87 -3.64
CA VAL A 49 3.07 -3.54 -3.85
C VAL A 49 2.87 -2.66 -2.62
N LEU A 50 1.66 -2.61 -2.09
CA LEU A 50 1.37 -1.87 -0.87
C LEU A 50 2.21 -2.34 0.32
N GLY A 51 2.32 -3.66 0.53
CA GLY A 51 3.12 -4.21 1.62
C GLY A 51 4.62 -3.90 1.51
N VAL A 52 5.14 -3.62 0.31
CA VAL A 52 6.51 -3.10 0.14
C VAL A 52 6.59 -1.64 0.57
N TYR A 53 5.62 -0.81 0.16
CA TYR A 53 5.54 0.59 0.60
C TYR A 53 5.41 0.72 2.11
N GLU A 54 4.56 -0.10 2.75
CA GLU A 54 4.38 -0.07 4.19
C GLU A 54 5.69 -0.39 4.93
N ARG A 55 6.43 -1.41 4.48
CA ARG A 55 7.70 -1.80 5.11
C ARG A 55 8.83 -0.82 4.83
N GLY A 56 8.87 -0.27 3.63
CA GLY A 56 9.90 0.69 3.21
C GLY A 56 9.52 2.14 3.45
N TRP A 57 8.40 2.43 4.12
CA TRP A 57 7.92 3.80 4.32
C TRP A 57 8.93 4.69 5.05
N ILE A 58 9.74 4.09 5.94
CA ILE A 58 10.83 4.78 6.64
C ILE A 58 11.90 5.35 5.70
N PHE A 59 12.03 4.82 4.48
CA PHE A 59 12.98 5.29 3.48
C PHE A 59 12.43 6.41 2.59
N LYS A 60 11.17 6.81 2.77
CA LYS A 60 10.56 7.94 2.07
C LYS A 60 11.38 9.20 2.33
N GLY A 61 11.87 9.84 1.27
CA GLY A 61 12.73 11.03 1.36
C GLY A 61 14.22 10.74 1.62
N VAL A 62 14.58 9.49 1.93
CA VAL A 62 15.99 9.06 2.08
C VAL A 62 16.47 8.38 0.80
N LEU A 63 15.73 7.39 0.31
CA LEU A 63 16.07 6.65 -0.90
C LEU A 63 15.54 7.34 -2.16
N SER A 64 14.32 7.87 -2.07
CA SER A 64 13.73 8.66 -3.15
C SER A 64 12.65 9.58 -2.60
N GLY A 65 12.42 10.69 -3.30
CA GLY A 65 11.32 11.59 -3.03
C GLY A 65 10.01 10.99 -3.50
N LEU A 66 8.99 11.00 -2.64
CA LEU A 66 7.63 10.61 -3.02
C LEU A 66 6.90 11.87 -3.51
N ASP A 67 6.98 12.14 -4.82
CA ASP A 67 6.35 13.29 -5.45
C ASP A 67 5.60 12.90 -6.74
N GLY A 68 4.78 13.81 -7.26
CA GLY A 68 4.12 13.67 -8.56
C GLY A 68 3.18 12.47 -8.65
N ASP A 69 3.37 11.65 -9.68
CA ASP A 69 2.48 10.54 -9.99
C ASP A 69 2.66 9.34 -9.04
N GLU A 70 3.84 9.12 -8.47
CA GLU A 70 4.06 8.05 -7.48
C GLU A 70 3.31 8.36 -6.18
N ALA A 71 3.34 9.62 -5.70
CA ALA A 71 2.59 10.01 -4.51
C ALA A 71 1.07 9.82 -4.70
N ARG A 72 0.53 10.19 -5.87
CA ARG A 72 -0.88 9.97 -6.21
C ARG A 72 -1.22 8.48 -6.26
N TYR A 73 -0.34 7.67 -6.85
CA TYR A 73 -0.50 6.22 -6.91
C TYR A 73 -0.52 5.59 -5.52
N VAL A 74 0.45 5.90 -4.67
CA VAL A 74 0.52 5.37 -3.31
C VAL A 74 -0.66 5.84 -2.46
N ARG A 75 -1.09 7.10 -2.60
CA ARG A 75 -2.30 7.60 -1.93
C ARG A 75 -3.54 6.80 -2.32
N ALA A 76 -3.75 6.59 -3.62
CA ALA A 76 -4.89 5.83 -4.12
C ALA A 76 -4.84 4.37 -3.63
N LEU A 77 -3.66 3.75 -3.68
CA LEU A 77 -3.44 2.37 -3.25
C LEU A 77 -3.68 2.22 -1.73
N ALA A 78 -3.07 3.09 -0.93
CA ALA A 78 -3.21 3.04 0.52
C ALA A 78 -4.64 3.35 0.98
N THR A 79 -5.33 4.28 0.32
CA THR A 79 -6.75 4.57 0.59
C THR A 79 -7.63 3.37 0.26
N ARG A 80 -7.39 2.72 -0.89
CA ARG A 80 -8.14 1.54 -1.35
C ARG A 80 -8.07 0.37 -0.38
N TYR A 81 -6.88 0.09 0.14
CA TYR A 81 -6.66 -1.03 1.08
C TYR A 81 -6.75 -0.59 2.55
N ASN A 82 -7.15 0.65 2.82
CA ASN A 82 -7.24 1.23 4.17
C ASN A 82 -5.94 1.04 4.98
N SER A 83 -4.80 1.25 4.33
CA SER A 83 -3.47 1.15 4.93
C SER A 83 -3.13 2.38 5.77
N TRP A 84 -2.32 2.18 6.81
CA TRP A 84 -1.88 3.22 7.72
C TRP A 84 -1.04 4.31 7.02
N ILE A 85 -0.36 4.00 5.90
CA ILE A 85 0.42 5.00 5.15
C ILE A 85 -0.47 6.00 4.43
N ALA A 86 -1.77 5.72 4.23
CA ALA A 86 -2.70 6.63 3.56
C ALA A 86 -2.76 8.00 4.25
N ARG A 87 -2.62 8.01 5.58
CA ARG A 87 -2.61 9.23 6.40
C ARG A 87 -1.25 9.94 6.43
N GLN A 88 -0.21 9.33 5.84
CA GLN A 88 1.16 9.85 5.81
C GLN A 88 1.56 10.35 4.41
N VAL A 89 0.84 9.90 3.37
CA VAL A 89 0.95 10.44 2.02
C VAL A 89 0.20 11.78 1.99
N ALA A 90 0.92 12.88 2.22
CA ALA A 90 0.43 14.27 2.16
C ALA A 90 0.58 14.84 0.75
#